data_AF-A0A2W2EH02-F1
#
_entry.id   AF-A0A2W2EH02-F1
#
_cell.length_a   1.000
_cell.length_b   1.000
_cell.length_c   1.000
_cell.angle_alpha   90.00
_cell.angle_beta   90.00
_cell.angle_gamma   90.00
#
_symmetry.space_group_name_H-M   'P 1'
#
loop_
_entity.id
_entity.type
_entity.pdbx_description
1 polymer ?
#
loop_
_entity_poly.entity_id
_entity_poly.type
_entity_poly.pdbx_seq_one_letter_code
_entity_poly.pdbx_strand_id
1 'polypeptide(L)'
;MVQRGLRARFLPFVLFVGPKSHDTASRFVNEVRWKVPLAEITPVSGDRLTTLMERVAGKDGALGKGMSWSFLPPPRFPLAQFVLWALNEADPKNERLDQPLRAWLRRGGPSWKYPLDKAEYITRFLAVPALAAGSVSAVISKAYDIALWGAGLLWGVALLCAVALATLGAANWSTGHFRYRWFQSRSQPFLRRGKGESLADYVARIHRAKDEPEVEKLLVNAFHEDLRIAYRRLRPWLLWPGWARGAHAVLVLNDAEPGSACARLITIMHDVQEETGRPVPLLVVAATKEPPDFDGHKRTGVVHTDLADFDTAHEQWRERARRPTPCPYLVVEAVAPGPQGGGPGATASTTR
;
A
#
# COMPACT_ATOMS: atom_id res chain seq x y z
N MET A 1 6.56 0.39 34.42
CA MET A 1 6.57 1.63 33.65
C MET A 1 6.55 1.27 32.17
N VAL A 2 5.53 1.74 31.47
CA VAL A 2 4.90 1.12 30.28
C VAL A 2 5.82 1.06 29.05
N GLN A 3 5.96 -0.14 28.46
CA GLN A 3 6.41 -0.37 27.07
C GLN A 3 5.54 0.46 26.11
N ARG A 4 5.98 1.67 25.76
CA ARG A 4 5.41 2.45 24.66
C ARG A 4 6.19 2.13 23.38
N GLY A 5 5.44 1.59 22.42
CA GLY A 5 5.92 0.93 21.22
C GLY A 5 6.94 1.71 20.39
N LEU A 6 7.92 0.95 19.91
CA LEU A 6 8.66 1.21 18.69
C LEU A 6 7.66 1.40 17.54
N ARG A 7 7.24 2.65 17.30
CA ARG A 7 6.59 3.05 16.06
C ARG A 7 7.65 2.92 14.96
N ALA A 8 7.68 1.77 14.28
CA ALA A 8 8.34 1.64 13.00
C ALA A 8 7.68 2.64 12.05
N ARG A 9 8.31 3.80 11.93
CA ARG A 9 8.14 4.69 10.78
C ARG A 9 8.94 4.02 9.63
N PHE A 10 8.77 4.47 8.40
CA PHE A 10 9.55 4.12 7.20
C PHE A 10 8.97 3.08 6.23
N LEU A 11 8.97 3.55 4.99
CA LEU A 11 9.10 2.80 3.75
C LEU A 11 10.63 2.60 3.57
N PRO A 12 11.20 1.42 3.88
CA PRO A 12 12.59 1.16 3.54
C PRO A 12 12.74 1.07 2.02
N PHE A 13 13.63 1.88 1.45
CA PHE A 13 14.18 1.66 0.13
C PHE A 13 15.52 0.93 0.29
N VAL A 14 15.64 -0.24 -0.33
CA VAL A 14 16.91 -0.95 -0.45
C VAL A 14 17.31 -0.88 -1.92
N LEU A 15 18.38 -0.15 -2.20
CA LEU A 15 18.87 0.10 -3.55
C LEU A 15 20.15 -0.72 -3.75
N PHE A 16 20.11 -1.68 -4.65
CA PHE A 16 21.30 -2.41 -5.08
C PHE A 16 21.94 -1.66 -6.24
N VAL A 17 23.22 -1.33 -6.11
CA VAL A 17 23.98 -0.52 -7.08
C VAL A 17 25.16 -1.32 -7.64
N GLY A 18 25.44 -1.18 -8.93
CA GLY A 18 26.61 -1.81 -9.58
C GLY A 18 26.27 -2.96 -10.53
N PRO A 19 27.29 -3.64 -11.10
CA PRO A 19 27.13 -4.53 -12.25
C PRO A 19 26.33 -5.81 -11.96
N LYS A 20 26.22 -6.22 -10.69
CA LYS A 20 25.41 -7.38 -10.26
C LYS A 20 24.17 -6.99 -9.45
N SER A 21 23.75 -5.73 -9.54
CA SER A 21 22.64 -5.20 -8.73
C SER A 21 21.35 -6.00 -8.91
N HIS A 22 21.02 -6.38 -10.16
CA HIS A 22 19.84 -7.16 -10.47
C HIS A 22 19.89 -8.56 -9.82
N ASP A 23 20.97 -9.32 -10.03
CA ASP A 23 21.14 -10.66 -9.45
C ASP A 23 21.08 -10.64 -7.92
N THR A 24 21.72 -9.65 -7.30
CA THR A 24 21.74 -9.49 -5.84
C THR A 24 20.36 -9.12 -5.31
N ALA A 25 19.65 -8.19 -5.97
CA ALA A 25 18.29 -7.82 -5.62
C ALA A 25 17.33 -9.02 -5.72
N SER A 26 17.42 -9.80 -6.81
CA SER A 26 16.60 -11.01 -6.99
C SER A 26 16.88 -12.06 -5.91
N ARG A 27 18.16 -12.31 -5.56
CA ARG A 27 18.51 -13.22 -4.47
C ARG A 27 17.97 -12.75 -3.13
N PHE A 28 18.15 -11.47 -2.80
CA PHE A 28 17.64 -10.86 -1.57
C PHE A 28 16.12 -11.05 -1.43
N VAL A 29 15.39 -10.86 -2.53
CA VAL A 29 13.93 -10.97 -2.54
C VAL A 29 13.44 -12.42 -2.50
N ASN A 30 14.15 -13.35 -3.13
CA ASN A 30 13.70 -14.75 -3.25
C ASN A 30 13.45 -15.42 -1.90
N GLU A 31 14.20 -15.02 -0.86
CA GLU A 31 14.05 -15.52 0.51
C GLU A 31 12.69 -15.18 1.16
N VAL A 32 12.04 -14.10 0.69
CA VAL A 32 10.77 -13.61 1.24
C VAL A 32 9.60 -13.73 0.26
N ARG A 33 9.85 -14.09 -1.01
CA ARG A 33 8.85 -14.12 -2.10
C ARG A 33 7.58 -14.93 -1.77
N TRP A 34 7.71 -15.97 -0.95
CA TRP A 34 6.60 -16.84 -0.54
C TRP A 34 5.93 -16.43 0.78
N LYS A 35 6.50 -15.46 1.52
CA LYS A 35 6.04 -15.03 2.85
C LYS A 35 5.16 -13.78 2.80
N VAL A 36 5.29 -12.95 1.77
CA VAL A 36 4.68 -11.62 1.70
C VAL A 36 4.09 -11.31 0.33
N PRO A 37 3.07 -10.42 0.24
CA PRO A 37 2.62 -9.89 -1.03
C PRO A 37 3.79 -9.23 -1.74
N LEU A 38 4.06 -9.68 -2.97
CA LEU A 38 5.20 -9.25 -3.75
C LEU A 38 4.77 -8.84 -5.15
N ALA A 39 5.23 -7.66 -5.58
CA ALA A 39 5.16 -7.24 -6.97
C ALA A 39 6.58 -7.06 -7.50
N GLU A 40 6.87 -7.76 -8.59
CA GLU A 40 8.11 -7.62 -9.32
C GLU A 40 7.80 -6.95 -10.65
N ILE A 41 8.41 -5.78 -10.88
CA ILE A 41 8.11 -4.93 -12.02
C ILE A 41 9.39 -4.69 -12.80
N THR A 42 9.37 -5.15 -14.04
CA THR A 42 10.34 -4.76 -15.05
C THR A 42 9.68 -3.68 -15.92
N PRO A 43 10.22 -2.45 -15.97
CA PRO A 43 9.71 -1.42 -16.86
C PRO A 43 9.95 -1.83 -18.31
N VAL A 44 9.03 -1.45 -19.17
CA VAL A 44 9.19 -1.49 -20.63
C VAL A 44 9.56 -0.08 -21.09
N SER A 45 10.44 0.03 -22.08
CA SER A 45 10.83 1.33 -22.65
C SER A 45 9.59 2.17 -23.01
N GLY A 46 9.52 3.40 -22.49
CA GLY A 46 8.39 4.31 -22.69
C GLY A 46 7.21 4.11 -21.73
N ASP A 47 7.32 3.20 -20.74
CA ASP A 47 6.30 3.07 -19.70
C ASP A 47 6.06 4.42 -18.99
N ARG A 48 4.79 4.76 -18.78
CA ARG A 48 4.38 5.87 -17.90
C ARG A 48 4.22 5.34 -16.48
N LEU A 49 4.29 6.24 -15.49
CA LEU A 49 4.02 5.90 -14.09
C LEU A 49 2.66 5.22 -13.92
N THR A 50 1.64 5.66 -14.66
CA THR A 50 0.30 5.07 -14.64
C THR A 50 0.31 3.60 -15.08
N THR A 51 1.07 3.26 -16.13
CA THR A 51 1.22 1.89 -16.62
C THR A 51 1.91 1.00 -15.58
N LEU A 52 2.96 1.51 -14.92
CA LEU A 52 3.60 0.78 -13.83
C LEU A 52 2.63 0.55 -12.66
N MET A 53 1.91 1.59 -12.25
CA MET A 53 0.95 1.50 -11.16
C MET A 53 -0.23 0.58 -11.48
N GLU A 54 -0.64 0.46 -12.74
CA GLU A 54 -1.62 -0.55 -13.18
C GLU A 54 -1.08 -1.97 -12.96
N ARG A 55 0.20 -2.23 -13.31
CA ARG A 55 0.84 -3.54 -13.07
C ARG A 55 1.03 -3.83 -11.57
N VAL A 56 1.24 -2.80 -10.74
CA VAL A 56 1.44 -2.95 -9.29
C VAL A 56 0.13 -3.14 -8.54
N ALA A 57 -0.81 -2.22 -8.73
CA ALA A 57 -2.00 -2.01 -7.90
C ALA A 57 -3.31 -1.89 -8.70
N GLY A 58 -3.25 -2.02 -10.03
CA GLY A 58 -4.41 -2.04 -10.91
C GLY A 58 -5.35 -3.22 -10.62
N LYS A 59 -6.35 -3.41 -11.48
CA LYS A 59 -7.40 -4.43 -11.25
C LYS A 59 -6.83 -5.84 -11.06
N ASP A 60 -5.83 -6.18 -11.88
CA ASP A 60 -5.10 -7.45 -11.87
C ASP A 60 -3.64 -7.25 -11.39
N GLY A 61 -3.40 -6.16 -10.64
CA GLY A 61 -2.08 -5.75 -10.17
C GLY A 61 -1.41 -6.83 -9.31
N ALA A 62 -0.08 -6.94 -9.44
CA ALA A 62 0.71 -8.00 -8.82
C ALA A 62 0.59 -8.02 -7.29
N LEU A 63 0.54 -6.88 -6.61
CA LEU A 63 0.36 -6.84 -5.16
C LEU A 63 -1.04 -7.32 -4.72
N GLY A 64 -2.04 -7.22 -5.60
CA GLY A 64 -3.41 -7.64 -5.34
C GLY A 64 -3.66 -9.14 -5.51
N LYS A 65 -2.66 -9.91 -5.97
CA LYS A 65 -2.77 -11.35 -6.14
C LYS A 65 -2.71 -12.06 -4.79
N GLY A 66 -3.59 -13.04 -4.59
CA GLY A 66 -3.58 -13.90 -3.41
C GLY A 66 -2.29 -14.72 -3.34
N MET A 67 -1.82 -15.00 -2.12
CA MET A 67 -0.69 -15.90 -1.90
C MET A 67 -1.22 -17.33 -1.75
N SER A 68 -0.63 -18.29 -2.47
CA SER A 68 -1.09 -19.70 -2.46
C SER A 68 -1.04 -20.35 -1.08
N TRP A 69 -0.14 -19.90 -0.20
CA TRP A 69 0.08 -20.45 1.14
C TRP A 69 -0.55 -19.64 2.27
N SER A 70 -1.17 -18.50 1.97
CA SER A 70 -1.78 -17.65 2.99
C SER A 70 -3.29 -17.63 2.85
N PHE A 71 -3.99 -17.96 3.93
CA PHE A 71 -5.42 -17.70 4.06
C PHE A 71 -5.73 -16.21 4.24
N LEU A 72 -4.70 -15.36 4.22
CA LEU A 72 -4.90 -13.93 4.35
C LEU A 72 -5.36 -13.34 3.03
N PRO A 73 -6.38 -12.48 3.09
CA PRO A 73 -6.84 -11.76 1.92
C PRO A 73 -5.73 -10.84 1.40
N PRO A 74 -5.57 -10.75 0.06
CA PRO A 74 -4.56 -9.88 -0.54
C PRO A 74 -4.86 -8.41 -0.24
N PRO A 75 -3.86 -7.52 -0.21
CA PRO A 75 -4.11 -6.09 -0.16
C PRO A 75 -4.95 -5.67 -1.37
N ARG A 76 -5.91 -4.78 -1.13
CA ARG A 76 -6.78 -4.21 -2.16
C ARG A 76 -6.44 -2.74 -2.32
N PHE A 77 -6.61 -2.22 -3.54
CA PHE A 77 -6.19 -0.88 -3.90
C PHE A 77 -7.34 -0.01 -4.46
N PRO A 78 -8.49 0.12 -3.75
CA PRO A 78 -9.65 0.81 -4.29
C PRO A 78 -9.42 2.30 -4.57
N LEU A 79 -8.53 2.98 -3.84
CA LEU A 79 -8.22 4.39 -4.07
C LEU A 79 -7.30 4.54 -5.29
N ALA A 80 -6.24 3.74 -5.37
CA ALA A 80 -5.33 3.76 -6.53
C ALA A 80 -6.06 3.35 -7.82
N GLN A 81 -6.88 2.28 -7.77
CA GLN A 81 -7.69 1.83 -8.90
C GLN A 81 -8.70 2.88 -9.35
N PHE A 82 -9.26 3.68 -8.43
CA PHE A 82 -10.13 4.79 -8.81
C PHE A 82 -9.37 5.86 -9.61
N VAL A 83 -8.15 6.21 -9.18
CA VAL A 83 -7.32 7.18 -9.90
C VAL A 83 -6.89 6.63 -11.25
N LEU A 84 -6.45 5.37 -11.32
CA LEU A 84 -6.09 4.69 -12.57
C LEU A 84 -7.26 4.64 -13.55
N TRP A 85 -8.45 4.31 -13.05
CA TRP A 85 -9.68 4.34 -13.84
C TRP A 85 -9.98 5.75 -14.38
N ALA A 86 -9.85 6.78 -13.53
CA ALA A 86 -10.04 8.17 -13.95
C ALA A 86 -9.04 8.61 -15.03
N LEU A 87 -7.81 8.08 -15.02
CA LEU A 87 -6.77 8.43 -15.99
C LEU A 87 -6.90 7.66 -17.31
N ASN A 88 -7.29 6.39 -17.26
CA ASN A 88 -7.25 5.49 -18.42
C ASN A 88 -8.61 5.28 -19.09
N GLU A 89 -9.71 5.29 -18.33
CA GLU A 89 -11.03 4.87 -18.82
C GLU A 89 -12.08 6.00 -18.80
N ALA A 90 -11.87 7.06 -18.02
CA ALA A 90 -12.81 8.17 -18.01
C ALA A 90 -12.69 8.98 -19.31
N ASP A 91 -13.78 9.02 -20.08
CA ASP A 91 -13.89 9.95 -21.21
C ASP A 91 -14.37 11.31 -20.70
N PRO A 92 -13.52 12.37 -20.71
CA PRO A 92 -13.90 13.68 -20.24
C PRO A 92 -14.95 14.36 -21.15
N LYS A 93 -15.11 13.90 -22.40
CA LYS A 93 -16.13 14.42 -23.33
C LYS A 93 -17.52 13.85 -23.05
N ASN A 94 -17.61 12.83 -22.20
CA ASN A 94 -18.90 12.28 -21.80
C ASN A 94 -19.55 13.22 -20.78
N GLU A 95 -20.57 13.98 -21.21
CA GLU A 95 -21.35 14.88 -20.35
C GLU A 95 -21.99 14.16 -19.15
N ARG A 96 -22.08 12.83 -19.19
CA ARG A 96 -22.64 11.98 -18.13
C ARG A 96 -21.64 10.97 -17.59
N LEU A 97 -20.51 11.45 -17.05
CA LEU A 97 -19.53 10.63 -16.33
C LEU A 97 -20.10 9.89 -15.11
N ASP A 98 -21.29 10.29 -14.62
CA ASP A 98 -21.97 9.63 -13.51
C ASP A 98 -22.39 8.18 -13.82
N GLN A 99 -22.85 7.90 -15.05
CA GLN A 99 -23.24 6.56 -15.47
C GLN A 99 -22.06 5.57 -15.57
N PRO A 100 -20.96 5.85 -16.32
CA PRO A 100 -19.82 4.97 -16.38
C PRO A 100 -19.15 4.83 -15.02
N LEU A 101 -19.09 5.90 -14.21
CA LEU A 101 -18.62 5.83 -12.83
C LEU A 101 -19.50 4.89 -11.98
N ARG A 102 -20.83 5.03 -12.01
CA ARG A 102 -21.73 4.10 -11.29
C ARG A 102 -21.61 2.67 -11.80
N ALA A 103 -21.38 2.49 -13.10
CA ALA A 103 -21.17 1.17 -13.70
C ALA A 103 -19.83 0.58 -13.25
N TRP A 104 -18.76 1.37 -13.17
CA TRP A 104 -17.48 0.97 -12.62
C TRP A 104 -17.57 0.68 -11.13
N LEU A 105 -18.26 1.51 -10.33
CA LEU A 105 -18.48 1.25 -8.90
C LEU A 105 -19.27 -0.05 -8.66
N ARG A 106 -20.20 -0.38 -9.56
CA ARG A 106 -20.97 -1.63 -9.55
C ARG A 106 -20.15 -2.83 -10.02
N ARG A 107 -19.34 -2.68 -11.08
CA ARG A 107 -18.48 -3.73 -11.67
C ARG A 107 -17.16 -3.95 -10.91
N GLY A 108 -16.70 -2.92 -10.21
CA GLY A 108 -15.33 -2.70 -9.73
C GLY A 108 -15.21 -2.50 -8.22
N GLY A 109 -16.18 -2.96 -7.43
CA GLY A 109 -15.78 -3.54 -6.16
C GLY A 109 -14.94 -4.78 -6.50
N PRO A 110 -13.66 -4.88 -6.07
CA PRO A 110 -12.72 -5.91 -6.54
C PRO A 110 -13.41 -7.26 -6.56
N SER A 111 -13.23 -8.03 -7.64
CA SER A 111 -13.93 -9.30 -7.87
C SER A 111 -14.07 -10.08 -6.57
N TRP A 112 -15.24 -9.98 -5.96
CA TRP A 112 -15.58 -10.71 -4.75
C TRP A 112 -15.84 -12.14 -5.21
N LYS A 113 -14.78 -12.85 -5.63
CA LYS A 113 -14.87 -14.26 -6.00
C LYS A 113 -15.41 -15.07 -4.81
N TYR A 114 -15.26 -14.54 -3.59
CA TYR A 114 -15.72 -15.16 -2.35
C TYR A 114 -16.59 -14.20 -1.51
N PRO A 115 -17.66 -14.68 -0.87
CA PRO A 115 -18.52 -13.88 0.01
C PRO A 115 -17.78 -13.38 1.27
N LEU A 116 -16.71 -14.07 1.69
CA LEU A 116 -15.88 -13.68 2.84
C LEU A 116 -15.11 -12.38 2.61
N ASP A 117 -14.69 -12.12 1.38
CA ASP A 117 -14.04 -10.85 1.03
C ASP A 117 -15.00 -9.68 1.40
N LYS A 118 -16.32 -9.80 1.09
CA LYS A 118 -17.30 -8.73 1.35
C LYS A 118 -17.37 -8.40 2.83
N ALA A 119 -17.38 -9.42 3.68
CA ALA A 119 -17.41 -9.28 5.13
C ALA A 119 -16.15 -8.59 5.67
N GLU A 120 -14.97 -8.83 5.08
CA GLU A 120 -13.70 -8.22 5.50
C GLU A 120 -13.66 -6.71 5.26
N TYR A 121 -14.05 -6.26 4.06
CA TYR A 121 -14.05 -4.82 3.76
C TYR A 121 -15.20 -4.10 4.47
N ILE A 122 -16.35 -4.76 4.67
CA ILE A 122 -17.45 -4.27 5.50
C ILE A 122 -17.00 -4.13 6.96
N THR A 123 -16.38 -5.15 7.56
CA THR A 123 -15.90 -5.05 8.96
C THR A 123 -14.79 -4.01 9.11
N ARG A 124 -13.92 -3.80 8.11
CA ARG A 124 -12.85 -2.78 8.17
C ARG A 124 -13.33 -1.34 8.05
N PHE A 125 -14.43 -1.09 7.35
CA PHE A 125 -14.95 0.26 7.09
C PHE A 125 -16.25 0.59 7.85
N LEU A 126 -16.99 -0.43 8.29
CA LEU A 126 -18.31 -0.35 8.96
C LEU A 126 -18.32 -1.05 10.33
N ALA A 127 -17.16 -1.25 10.97
CA ALA A 127 -17.12 -1.78 12.35
C ALA A 127 -18.06 -1.01 13.28
N VAL A 128 -18.22 0.31 13.11
CA VAL A 128 -19.06 1.12 14.01
C VAL A 128 -20.56 0.81 13.85
N PRO A 129 -21.16 0.72 12.64
CA PRO A 129 -22.56 0.28 12.50
C PRO A 129 -22.83 -1.20 12.80
N ALA A 130 -21.93 -2.13 12.44
CA ALA A 130 -22.18 -3.57 12.63
C ALA A 130 -22.24 -3.97 14.12
N LEU A 131 -21.53 -3.23 14.98
CA LEU A 131 -21.57 -3.43 16.43
C LEU A 131 -22.85 -2.90 17.07
N ALA A 132 -23.50 -1.89 16.48
CA ALA A 132 -24.82 -1.43 16.95
C ALA A 132 -25.87 -2.56 16.88
N ALA A 133 -25.74 -3.47 15.90
CA ALA A 133 -26.55 -4.68 15.80
C ALA A 133 -26.16 -5.75 16.84
N GLY A 134 -24.88 -5.86 17.20
CA GLY A 134 -24.37 -6.83 18.19
C GLY A 134 -24.70 -6.47 19.65
N SER A 135 -24.87 -5.18 19.97
CA SER A 135 -25.32 -4.72 21.30
C SER A 135 -26.75 -5.16 21.68
N VAL A 136 -27.52 -5.70 20.73
CA VAL A 136 -28.83 -6.30 21.00
C VAL A 136 -28.69 -7.64 21.74
N SER A 137 -27.56 -8.34 21.59
CA SER A 137 -27.35 -9.65 22.23
C SER A 137 -27.09 -9.56 23.74
N ALA A 138 -26.66 -8.41 24.27
CA ALA A 138 -26.39 -8.24 25.70
C ALA A 138 -27.67 -7.94 26.52
N VAL A 139 -28.76 -7.54 25.86
CA VAL A 139 -30.06 -7.35 26.49
C VAL A 139 -30.79 -8.70 26.70
N ILE A 140 -30.31 -9.77 26.05
CA ILE A 140 -30.89 -11.12 26.08
C ILE A 140 -30.77 -11.78 27.47
N SER A 141 -29.77 -11.44 28.30
CA SER A 141 -29.62 -12.09 29.61
C SER A 141 -30.49 -11.50 30.74
N LYS A 142 -31.30 -10.46 30.50
CA LYS A 142 -32.06 -9.80 31.59
C LYS A 142 -33.57 -9.67 31.40
N ALA A 143 -34.16 -10.30 30.40
CA ALA A 143 -35.62 -10.26 30.22
C ALA A 143 -36.17 -11.65 29.88
N TYR A 144 -36.11 -12.57 30.84
CA TYR A 144 -36.75 -13.88 30.71
C TYR A 144 -38.16 -13.93 31.33
N ASP A 145 -38.76 -12.79 31.73
CA ASP A 145 -40.10 -12.80 32.35
C ASP A 145 -41.09 -11.73 31.81
N ILE A 146 -40.82 -11.07 30.68
CA ILE A 146 -41.78 -10.12 30.11
C ILE A 146 -42.29 -10.61 28.75
N ALA A 147 -43.43 -11.30 28.84
CA ALA A 147 -44.51 -11.42 27.86
C ALA A 147 -44.09 -11.70 26.40
N LEU A 148 -44.32 -12.95 26.00
CA LEU A 148 -44.14 -13.57 24.67
C LEU A 148 -44.71 -12.77 23.47
N TRP A 149 -45.52 -11.73 23.69
CA TRP A 149 -46.10 -10.86 22.65
C TRP A 149 -45.42 -9.50 22.49
N GLY A 150 -44.88 -8.90 23.57
CA GLY A 150 -44.17 -7.62 23.50
C GLY A 150 -42.76 -7.75 22.92
N ALA A 151 -42.11 -8.89 23.17
CA ALA A 151 -40.83 -9.22 22.58
C ALA A 151 -40.93 -9.35 21.06
N GLY A 152 -41.97 -10.00 20.51
CA GLY A 152 -42.12 -10.20 19.06
C GLY A 152 -42.22 -8.90 18.26
N LEU A 153 -42.95 -7.90 18.76
CA LEU A 153 -43.03 -6.58 18.13
C LEU A 153 -41.69 -5.84 18.17
N LEU A 154 -41.01 -5.87 19.32
CA LEU A 154 -39.68 -5.28 19.48
C LEU A 154 -38.64 -5.96 18.58
N TRP A 155 -38.72 -7.28 18.41
CA TRP A 155 -37.88 -8.05 17.48
C TRP A 155 -38.20 -7.72 16.03
N GLY A 156 -39.47 -7.59 15.66
CA GLY A 156 -39.89 -7.17 14.33
C GLY A 156 -39.38 -5.77 13.96
N VAL A 157 -39.50 -4.81 14.89
CA VAL A 157 -38.97 -3.46 14.71
C VAL A 157 -37.44 -3.46 14.66
N ALA A 158 -36.76 -4.23 15.53
CA ALA A 158 -35.31 -4.33 15.52
C ALA A 158 -34.79 -4.96 14.21
N LEU A 159 -35.46 -6.00 13.70
CA LEU A 159 -35.13 -6.62 12.42
C LEU A 159 -35.36 -5.66 11.25
N LEU A 160 -36.49 -4.94 11.24
CA LEU A 160 -36.78 -3.91 10.22
C LEU A 160 -35.75 -2.78 10.26
N CYS A 161 -35.38 -2.29 11.44
CA CYS A 161 -34.32 -1.30 11.61
C CYS A 161 -32.97 -1.84 11.13
N ALA A 162 -32.63 -3.09 11.44
CA ALA A 162 -31.40 -3.73 10.98
C ALA A 162 -31.37 -3.87 9.45
N VAL A 163 -32.48 -4.29 8.84
CA VAL A 163 -32.64 -4.38 7.38
C VAL A 163 -32.57 -2.99 6.75
N ALA A 164 -33.24 -1.99 7.31
CA ALA A 164 -33.21 -0.60 6.81
C ALA A 164 -31.81 0.02 6.91
N LEU A 165 -31.09 -0.22 8.01
CA LEU A 165 -29.70 0.22 8.16
C LEU A 165 -28.77 -0.53 7.21
N ALA A 166 -29.01 -1.83 6.98
CA ALA A 166 -28.25 -2.62 6.02
C ALA A 166 -28.48 -2.16 4.58
N THR A 167 -29.73 -1.85 4.19
CA THR A 167 -30.07 -1.34 2.85
C THR A 167 -29.56 0.08 2.65
N LEU A 168 -29.72 0.98 3.62
CA LEU A 168 -29.15 2.34 3.56
C LEU A 168 -27.61 2.30 3.56
N GLY A 169 -27.01 1.41 4.33
CA GLY A 169 -25.58 1.15 4.32
C GLY A 169 -25.09 0.65 2.96
N ALA A 170 -25.80 -0.32 2.36
CA ALA A 170 -25.51 -0.85 1.04
C ALA A 170 -25.72 0.20 -0.07
N ALA A 171 -26.76 1.01 0.02
CA ALA A 171 -27.04 2.12 -0.90
C ALA A 171 -25.91 3.16 -0.83
N ASN A 172 -25.60 3.69 0.36
CA ASN A 172 -24.50 4.65 0.55
C ASN A 172 -23.11 4.10 0.23
N TRP A 173 -22.97 2.78 0.21
CA TRP A 173 -21.76 2.10 -0.20
C TRP A 173 -21.63 1.99 -1.71
N SER A 174 -22.73 1.63 -2.40
CA SER A 174 -22.79 1.57 -3.86
C SER A 174 -22.62 2.94 -4.53
N THR A 175 -22.97 4.03 -3.83
CA THR A 175 -22.69 5.40 -4.27
C THR A 175 -21.21 5.81 -4.07
N GLY A 176 -20.41 4.98 -3.40
CA GLY A 176 -18.98 5.22 -3.18
C GLY A 176 -18.66 6.34 -2.18
N HIS A 177 -19.67 7.01 -1.60
CA HIS A 177 -19.48 8.21 -0.78
C HIS A 177 -18.53 7.97 0.41
N PHE A 178 -18.73 6.87 1.15
CA PHE A 178 -17.86 6.52 2.28
C PHE A 178 -16.47 6.05 1.85
N ARG A 179 -16.37 5.31 0.74
CA ARG A 179 -15.10 4.76 0.23
C ARG A 179 -14.16 5.88 -0.22
N TYR A 180 -14.71 6.86 -0.94
CA TYR A 180 -13.93 7.95 -1.57
C TYR A 180 -13.92 9.23 -0.74
N ARG A 181 -14.40 9.18 0.51
CA ARG A 181 -14.30 10.30 1.45
C ARG A 181 -12.84 10.68 1.75
N TRP A 182 -11.91 9.73 1.60
CA TRP A 182 -10.48 10.01 1.75
C TRP A 182 -9.99 11.12 0.80
N PHE A 183 -10.52 11.22 -0.43
CA PHE A 183 -10.15 12.30 -1.35
C PHE A 183 -10.59 13.69 -0.87
N GLN A 184 -11.52 13.80 0.09
CA GLN A 184 -11.88 15.06 0.77
C GLN A 184 -11.12 15.27 2.09
N SER A 185 -10.42 14.25 2.58
CA SER A 185 -9.73 14.30 3.85
C SER A 185 -8.56 15.29 3.80
N ARG A 186 -8.26 15.94 4.93
CA ARG A 186 -7.04 16.73 5.08
C ARG A 186 -5.75 15.91 4.93
N SER A 187 -5.84 14.59 5.08
CA SER A 187 -4.73 13.67 4.86
C SER A 187 -4.35 13.47 3.39
N GLN A 188 -5.15 14.00 2.46
CA GLN A 188 -4.87 13.99 1.03
C GLN A 188 -4.53 15.41 0.55
N PRO A 189 -3.24 15.77 0.44
CA PRO A 189 -2.84 17.12 0.02
C PRO A 189 -2.89 17.29 -1.50
N PHE A 190 -2.68 16.22 -2.27
CA PHE A 190 -2.58 16.28 -3.73
C PHE A 190 -3.95 16.27 -4.40
N LEU A 191 -4.21 17.27 -5.24
CA LEU A 191 -5.43 17.39 -6.05
C LEU A 191 -6.70 17.06 -5.26
N ARG A 192 -6.85 17.56 -4.02
CA ARG A 192 -7.93 17.19 -3.11
C ARG A 192 -9.32 17.45 -3.71
N ARG A 193 -10.30 16.57 -3.46
CA ARG A 193 -11.72 16.79 -3.81
C ARG A 193 -12.31 17.92 -2.97
N GLY A 194 -13.00 18.85 -3.63
CA GLY A 194 -13.69 19.99 -3.01
C GLY A 194 -14.86 19.58 -2.11
N LYS A 195 -15.27 20.50 -1.23
CA LYS A 195 -16.50 20.35 -0.44
C LYS A 195 -17.68 20.55 -1.38
N GLY A 196 -18.56 19.55 -1.49
CA GLY A 196 -19.71 19.58 -2.40
C GLY A 196 -19.39 19.20 -3.86
N GLU A 197 -18.12 19.02 -4.23
CA GLU A 197 -17.73 18.52 -5.56
C GLU A 197 -18.24 17.07 -5.73
N SER A 198 -18.95 16.82 -6.84
CA SER A 198 -19.42 15.47 -7.15
C SER A 198 -18.24 14.56 -7.48
N LEU A 199 -18.41 13.25 -7.32
CA LEU A 199 -17.34 12.30 -7.67
C LEU A 199 -17.06 12.28 -9.18
N ALA A 200 -18.07 12.55 -10.02
CA ALA A 200 -17.92 12.63 -11.47
C ALA A 200 -17.12 13.88 -11.90
N ASP A 201 -17.41 15.04 -11.30
CA ASP A 201 -16.63 16.27 -11.56
C ASP A 201 -15.17 16.10 -11.14
N TYR A 202 -14.96 15.43 -10.01
CA TYR A 202 -13.62 15.12 -9.52
C TYR A 202 -12.84 14.22 -10.48
N VAL A 203 -13.49 13.19 -11.04
CA VAL A 203 -12.89 12.33 -12.08
C VAL A 203 -12.53 13.14 -13.32
N ALA A 204 -13.44 13.98 -13.80
CA ALA A 204 -13.19 14.84 -14.95
C ALA A 204 -12.00 15.78 -14.72
N ARG A 205 -11.81 16.24 -13.48
CA ARG A 205 -10.68 17.08 -13.08
C ARG A 205 -9.36 16.30 -13.04
N ILE A 206 -9.36 15.09 -12.46
CA ILE A 206 -8.18 14.19 -12.50
C ILE A 206 -7.76 13.93 -13.95
N HIS A 207 -8.71 13.61 -14.83
CA HIS A 207 -8.42 13.31 -16.22
C HIS A 207 -7.84 14.51 -16.98
N ARG A 208 -8.39 15.71 -16.75
CA ARG A 208 -7.86 16.96 -17.35
C ARG A 208 -6.43 17.27 -16.89
N ALA A 209 -6.12 16.95 -15.64
CA ALA A 209 -4.80 17.15 -15.03
C ALA A 209 -3.85 15.96 -15.24
N LYS A 210 -4.13 15.02 -16.16
CA LYS A 210 -3.40 13.73 -16.26
C LYS A 210 -1.89 13.84 -16.47
N ASP A 211 -1.43 14.94 -17.07
CA ASP A 211 -0.01 15.20 -17.34
C ASP A 211 0.62 16.13 -16.26
N GLU A 212 -0.14 16.53 -15.23
CA GLU A 212 0.34 17.31 -14.10
C GLU A 212 1.02 16.40 -13.04
N PRO A 213 2.14 16.84 -12.43
CA PRO A 213 2.84 16.05 -11.41
C PRO A 213 1.99 15.79 -10.15
N GLU A 214 1.02 16.65 -9.86
CA GLU A 214 0.07 16.49 -8.75
C GLU A 214 -0.78 15.22 -8.90
N VAL A 215 -1.08 14.79 -10.12
CA VAL A 215 -1.83 13.55 -10.37
C VAL A 215 -0.99 12.31 -10.06
N GLU A 216 0.30 12.34 -10.39
CA GLU A 216 1.23 11.27 -10.03
C GLU A 216 1.34 11.14 -8.50
N LYS A 217 1.49 12.27 -7.79
CA LYS A 217 1.49 12.30 -6.32
C LYS A 217 0.16 11.84 -5.72
N LEU A 218 -0.97 12.21 -6.34
CA LEU A 218 -2.30 11.71 -5.96
C LEU A 218 -2.38 10.19 -6.08
N LEU A 219 -1.95 9.62 -7.21
CA LEU A 219 -1.97 8.19 -7.47
C LEU A 219 -1.10 7.43 -6.46
N VAL A 220 0.13 7.90 -6.24
CA VAL A 220 1.05 7.27 -5.29
C VAL A 220 0.56 7.40 -3.85
N ASN A 221 0.00 8.55 -3.44
CA ASN A 221 -0.56 8.66 -2.09
C ASN A 221 -1.84 7.83 -1.90
N ALA A 222 -2.65 7.67 -2.95
CA ALA A 222 -3.82 6.78 -2.93
C ALA A 222 -3.38 5.32 -2.71
N PHE A 223 -2.35 4.88 -3.43
CA PHE A 223 -1.70 3.58 -3.23
C PHE A 223 -1.13 3.42 -1.81
N HIS A 224 -0.43 4.43 -1.31
CA HIS A 224 0.09 4.42 0.06
C HIS A 224 -1.03 4.33 1.11
N GLU A 225 -2.13 5.05 0.93
CA GLU A 225 -3.27 4.97 1.85
C GLU A 225 -3.94 3.59 1.80
N ASP A 226 -4.12 3.01 0.62
CA ASP A 226 -4.66 1.65 0.48
C ASP A 226 -3.82 0.64 1.26
N LEU A 227 -2.48 0.73 1.20
CA LEU A 227 -1.58 -0.08 2.02
C LEU A 227 -1.72 0.19 3.52
N ARG A 228 -1.78 1.47 3.94
CA ARG A 228 -2.01 1.82 5.35
C ARG A 228 -3.31 1.25 5.86
N ILE A 229 -4.37 1.27 5.07
CA ILE A 229 -5.67 0.68 5.40
C ILE A 229 -5.56 -0.84 5.48
N ALA A 230 -4.90 -1.48 4.52
CA ALA A 230 -4.77 -2.93 4.44
C ALA A 230 -3.94 -3.53 5.60
N TYR A 231 -2.98 -2.78 6.12
CA TYR A 231 -2.11 -3.19 7.24
C TYR A 231 -2.50 -2.55 8.58
N ARG A 232 -3.59 -1.77 8.63
CA ARG A 232 -4.05 -1.16 9.87
C ARG A 232 -4.50 -2.23 10.85
N ARG A 233 -3.84 -2.32 12.00
CA ARG A 233 -4.32 -3.11 13.14
C ARG A 233 -5.63 -2.49 13.62
N LEU A 234 -6.76 -3.12 13.29
CA LEU A 234 -8.03 -2.78 13.93
C LEU A 234 -8.07 -3.41 15.33
N ARG A 235 -8.95 -2.88 16.19
CA ARG A 235 -8.98 -3.18 17.63
C ARG A 235 -8.92 -4.68 17.93
N PRO A 236 -8.31 -5.10 19.05
CA PRO A 236 -8.02 -6.50 19.38
C PRO A 236 -9.24 -7.44 19.48
N TRP A 237 -10.47 -6.92 19.52
CA TRP A 237 -11.68 -7.74 19.56
C TRP A 237 -12.33 -7.99 18.19
N LEU A 238 -11.97 -7.20 17.17
CA LEU A 238 -12.44 -7.47 15.81
C LEU A 238 -11.62 -8.65 15.28
N LEU A 239 -12.30 -9.69 14.78
CA LEU A 239 -11.82 -11.05 14.45
C LEU A 239 -10.59 -11.17 13.52
N TRP A 240 -9.84 -10.10 13.22
CA TRP A 240 -8.62 -10.17 12.45
C TRP A 240 -7.38 -9.67 13.18
N PRO A 241 -6.43 -10.61 13.37
CA PRO A 241 -5.13 -10.34 13.89
C PRO A 241 -4.43 -9.11 13.32
N GLY A 242 -4.21 -8.03 14.08
CA GLY A 242 -3.20 -7.05 13.72
C GLY A 242 -1.79 -7.65 13.53
N TRP A 243 -1.60 -8.91 13.97
CA TRP A 243 -0.42 -9.76 13.77
C TRP A 243 -0.37 -10.49 12.42
N ALA A 244 -1.45 -10.47 11.62
CA ALA A 244 -1.61 -11.43 10.53
C ALA A 244 -0.61 -11.18 9.41
N ARG A 245 -0.26 -9.91 9.18
CA ARG A 245 0.86 -9.54 8.33
C ARG A 245 2.04 -9.21 9.22
N GLY A 246 2.79 -10.24 9.60
CA GLY A 246 4.05 -10.12 10.35
C GLY A 246 5.15 -9.38 9.59
N ALA A 247 4.97 -9.15 8.29
CA ALA A 247 5.90 -8.45 7.42
C ALA A 247 5.17 -7.56 6.39
N HIS A 248 5.86 -6.52 5.92
CA HIS A 248 5.37 -5.55 4.93
C HIS A 248 5.31 -6.14 3.51
N ALA A 249 4.51 -5.52 2.64
CA ALA A 249 4.52 -5.88 1.22
C ALA A 249 5.88 -5.52 0.60
N VAL A 250 6.23 -6.18 -0.50
CA VAL A 250 7.50 -5.94 -1.21
C VAL A 250 7.22 -5.51 -2.64
N LEU A 251 7.79 -4.39 -3.05
CA LEU A 251 7.82 -3.92 -4.43
C LEU A 251 9.25 -3.99 -4.94
N VAL A 252 9.49 -4.78 -5.98
CA VAL A 252 10.78 -4.94 -6.64
C VAL A 252 10.74 -4.20 -7.97
N LEU A 253 11.69 -3.28 -8.16
CA LEU A 253 11.89 -2.49 -9.36
C LEU A 253 13.18 -2.97 -10.03
N ASN A 254 13.03 -3.78 -11.08
CA ASN A 254 14.13 -4.52 -11.69
C ASN A 254 15.10 -3.66 -12.53
N ASP A 255 14.64 -2.47 -12.92
CA ASP A 255 15.41 -1.47 -13.65
C ASP A 255 14.92 -0.10 -13.17
N ALA A 256 15.74 0.55 -12.37
CA ALA A 256 15.50 1.89 -11.83
C ALA A 256 16.55 2.90 -12.29
N GLU A 257 17.06 2.74 -13.52
CA GLU A 257 18.03 3.66 -14.10
C GLU A 257 17.48 5.10 -14.20
N PRO A 258 18.33 6.13 -14.16
CA PRO A 258 17.91 7.51 -14.36
C PRO A 258 17.06 7.70 -15.62
N GLY A 259 15.92 8.38 -15.49
CA GLY A 259 14.96 8.60 -16.57
C GLY A 259 13.94 7.47 -16.80
N SER A 260 14.11 6.31 -16.14
CA SER A 260 13.10 5.25 -16.13
C SER A 260 11.85 5.65 -15.34
N ALA A 261 10.72 5.01 -15.66
CA ALA A 261 9.49 5.18 -14.89
C ALA A 261 9.60 4.61 -13.46
N CYS A 262 10.48 3.63 -13.22
CA CYS A 262 10.78 3.13 -11.88
C CYS A 262 11.55 4.16 -11.04
N ALA A 263 12.57 4.82 -11.61
CA ALA A 263 13.27 5.92 -10.95
C ALA A 263 12.31 7.07 -10.61
N ARG A 264 11.39 7.40 -11.54
CA ARG A 264 10.32 8.36 -11.31
C ARG A 264 9.40 7.92 -10.16
N LEU A 265 8.98 6.65 -10.12
CA LEU A 265 8.15 6.12 -9.03
C LEU A 265 8.83 6.24 -7.67
N ILE A 266 10.12 5.87 -7.57
CA ILE A 266 10.91 6.01 -6.33
C ILE A 266 10.91 7.48 -5.86
N THR A 267 11.17 8.40 -6.77
CA THR A 267 11.20 9.85 -6.49
C THR A 267 9.85 10.34 -5.97
N ILE A 268 8.76 10.03 -6.67
CA ILE A 268 7.40 10.44 -6.27
C ILE A 268 6.99 9.80 -4.93
N MET A 269 7.35 8.54 -4.70
CA MET A 269 7.09 7.86 -3.42
C MET A 269 7.79 8.56 -2.25
N HIS A 270 9.04 8.98 -2.45
CA HIS A 270 9.81 9.74 -1.49
C HIS A 270 9.16 11.11 -1.22
N ASP A 271 8.88 11.90 -2.25
CA ASP A 271 8.25 13.22 -2.13
C ASP A 271 6.92 13.14 -1.39
N VAL A 272 6.06 12.19 -1.79
CA VAL A 272 4.76 11.97 -1.14
C VAL A 272 4.95 11.62 0.34
N GLN A 273 5.97 10.84 0.69
CA GLN A 273 6.23 10.49 2.08
C GLN A 273 6.79 11.66 2.89
N GLU A 274 7.69 12.45 2.32
CA GLU A 274 8.23 13.65 2.95
C GLU A 274 7.12 14.68 3.22
N GLU A 275 6.29 14.96 2.21
CA GLU A 275 5.19 15.93 2.32
C GLU A 275 4.08 15.46 3.25
N THR A 276 3.70 14.18 3.20
CA THR A 276 2.63 13.66 4.06
C THR A 276 3.10 13.33 5.48
N GLY A 277 4.39 13.08 5.68
CA GLY A 277 4.98 12.64 6.95
C GLY A 277 4.44 11.30 7.47
N ARG A 278 3.79 10.49 6.60
CA ARG A 278 3.07 9.28 7.00
C ARG A 278 3.79 8.01 6.52
N PRO A 279 4.15 7.08 7.43
CA PRO A 279 4.81 5.83 7.03
C PRO A 279 3.89 4.95 6.19
N VAL A 280 4.49 4.08 5.39
CA VAL A 280 3.80 3.15 4.48
C VAL A 280 4.33 1.74 4.74
N PRO A 281 3.45 0.73 4.90
CA PRO A 281 3.84 -0.64 5.19
C PRO A 281 4.29 -1.39 3.92
N LEU A 282 5.38 -0.90 3.30
CA LEU A 282 5.94 -1.39 2.05
C LEU A 282 7.47 -1.33 2.12
N LEU A 283 8.14 -2.35 1.61
CA LEU A 283 9.57 -2.38 1.31
C LEU A 283 9.74 -2.22 -0.20
N VAL A 284 10.54 -1.24 -0.62
CA VAL A 284 10.92 -1.07 -2.02
C VAL A 284 12.33 -1.59 -2.20
N VAL A 285 12.51 -2.54 -3.10
CA VAL A 285 13.80 -3.04 -3.52
C VAL A 285 14.01 -2.60 -4.96
N ALA A 286 15.12 -1.95 -5.27
CA ALA A 286 15.43 -1.56 -6.64
C ALA A 286 16.85 -1.92 -7.01
N ALA A 287 17.06 -2.24 -8.29
CA ALA A 287 18.39 -2.41 -8.87
C ALA A 287 18.64 -1.26 -9.86
N THR A 288 19.81 -0.64 -9.77
CA THR A 288 20.25 0.45 -10.65
C THR A 288 21.77 0.42 -10.80
N LYS A 289 22.33 0.97 -11.88
CA LYS A 289 23.80 1.17 -12.00
C LYS A 289 24.28 2.33 -11.15
N GLU A 290 23.47 3.37 -11.07
CA GLU A 290 23.76 4.59 -10.32
C GLU A 290 22.61 4.88 -9.37
N PRO A 291 22.90 5.27 -8.12
CA PRO A 291 21.84 5.68 -7.21
C PRO A 291 21.08 6.90 -7.78
N PRO A 292 19.78 7.06 -7.48
CA PRO A 292 19.06 8.28 -7.79
C PRO A 292 19.79 9.51 -7.23
N ASP A 293 19.66 10.66 -7.89
CA ASP A 293 20.15 11.93 -7.35
C ASP A 293 19.41 12.24 -6.03
N PHE A 294 20.11 12.04 -4.92
CA PHE A 294 19.58 12.29 -3.59
C PHE A 294 19.74 13.75 -3.16
N ASP A 295 20.55 14.56 -3.85
CA ASP A 295 20.90 15.93 -3.45
C ASP A 295 19.72 16.91 -3.66
N GLY A 296 18.80 16.58 -4.56
CA GLY A 296 17.49 17.24 -4.66
C GLY A 296 16.63 17.10 -3.39
N HIS A 297 16.94 16.12 -2.54
CA HIS A 297 16.22 15.83 -1.30
C HIS A 297 17.08 16.22 -0.10
N LYS A 298 16.93 17.46 0.37
CA LYS A 298 17.74 18.10 1.44
C LYS A 298 17.81 17.37 2.80
N ARG A 299 17.25 16.16 2.92
CA ARG A 299 17.00 15.41 4.17
C ARG A 299 17.28 13.90 4.06
N THR A 300 17.80 13.41 2.95
CA THR A 300 18.10 11.98 2.77
C THR A 300 19.38 11.61 3.52
N GLY A 301 19.23 10.87 4.61
CA GLY A 301 20.32 9.99 5.02
C GLY A 301 20.49 8.92 3.95
N VAL A 302 21.74 8.57 3.64
CA VAL A 302 22.08 7.39 2.85
C VAL A 302 23.06 6.56 3.68
N VAL A 303 22.85 5.24 3.72
CA VAL A 303 23.84 4.30 4.26
C VAL A 303 24.34 3.49 3.08
N HIS A 304 25.61 3.72 2.71
CA HIS A 304 26.33 2.89 1.75
C HIS A 304 26.94 1.69 2.47
N THR A 305 26.82 0.49 1.90
CA THR A 305 27.38 -0.74 2.46
C THR A 305 27.70 -1.75 1.37
N ASP A 306 28.62 -2.67 1.64
CA ASP A 306 28.71 -3.95 0.92
C ASP A 306 27.65 -4.92 1.49
N LEU A 307 27.31 -5.95 0.72
CA LEU A 307 26.41 -7.03 1.11
C LEU A 307 26.90 -7.78 2.36
N ALA A 308 28.22 -7.92 2.55
CA ALA A 308 28.82 -8.57 3.72
C ALA A 308 28.48 -7.85 5.04
N ASP A 309 28.32 -6.53 4.99
CA ASP A 309 28.05 -5.68 6.15
C ASP A 309 26.56 -5.28 6.27
N PHE A 310 25.68 -5.91 5.47
CA PHE A 310 24.27 -5.53 5.36
C PHE A 310 23.54 -5.49 6.71
N ASP A 311 23.77 -6.46 7.59
CA ASP A 311 23.10 -6.51 8.90
C ASP A 311 23.48 -5.30 9.77
N THR A 312 24.77 -4.96 9.77
CA THR A 312 25.29 -3.79 10.50
C THR A 312 24.76 -2.50 9.89
N ALA A 313 24.75 -2.40 8.55
CA ALA A 313 24.21 -1.25 7.85
C ALA A 313 22.69 -1.08 8.06
N HIS A 314 21.95 -2.19 8.12
CA HIS A 314 20.52 -2.19 8.43
C HIS A 314 20.26 -1.76 9.88
N GLU A 315 21.07 -2.19 10.85
CA GLU A 315 20.98 -1.70 12.23
C GLU A 315 21.26 -0.19 12.34
N GLN A 316 22.33 0.29 11.69
CA GLN A 316 22.63 1.71 11.61
C GLN A 316 21.51 2.51 10.93
N TRP A 317 20.97 1.98 9.83
CA TRP A 317 19.81 2.54 9.15
C TRP A 317 18.62 2.63 10.11
N ARG A 318 18.29 1.55 10.82
CA ARG A 318 17.19 1.50 11.80
C ARG A 318 17.34 2.52 12.91
N GLU A 319 18.56 2.79 13.37
CA GLU A 319 18.83 3.82 14.37
C GLU A 319 18.63 5.24 13.82
N ARG A 320 19.16 5.51 12.62
CA ARG A 320 18.99 6.81 11.94
C ARG A 320 17.53 7.09 11.61
N ALA A 321 16.81 6.06 11.16
CA ALA A 321 15.37 6.08 10.94
C ALA A 321 14.60 6.59 12.18
N ARG A 322 15.01 6.27 13.41
CA ARG A 322 14.30 6.78 14.62
C ARG A 322 14.34 8.31 14.76
N ARG A 323 15.21 9.01 14.02
CA ARG A 323 15.39 10.46 14.10
C ARG A 323 14.36 11.21 13.24
N PRO A 324 14.12 12.51 13.52
CA PRO A 324 13.14 13.32 12.80
C PRO A 324 13.42 13.50 11.30
N THR A 325 14.68 13.31 10.88
CA THR A 325 15.15 13.39 9.50
C THR A 325 15.55 11.99 9.05
N PRO A 326 14.59 11.17 8.60
CA PRO A 326 14.84 9.76 8.34
C PRO A 326 15.68 9.56 7.08
N CYS A 327 16.61 8.61 7.16
CA CYS A 327 17.29 7.98 6.04
C CYS A 327 16.29 7.01 5.38
N PRO A 328 15.72 7.29 4.19
CA PRO A 328 14.80 6.35 3.54
C PRO A 328 15.56 5.22 2.84
N TYR A 329 16.84 5.44 2.51
CA TYR A 329 17.61 4.64 1.58
C TYR A 329 18.74 3.87 2.26
N LEU A 330 18.76 2.56 2.04
CA LEU A 330 19.91 1.69 2.26
C LEU A 330 20.48 1.35 0.89
N VAL A 331 21.66 1.87 0.58
CA VAL A 331 22.36 1.64 -0.69
C VAL A 331 23.38 0.54 -0.49
N VAL A 332 23.21 -0.55 -1.22
CA VAL A 332 24.05 -1.75 -1.14
C VAL A 332 24.82 -1.88 -2.44
N GLU A 333 26.15 -1.84 -2.36
CA GLU A 333 27.01 -2.08 -3.50
C GLU A 333 27.03 -3.58 -3.82
N ALA A 334 26.53 -3.92 -5.00
CA ALA A 334 26.57 -5.27 -5.55
C ALA A 334 27.87 -5.45 -6.35
N VAL A 335 29.00 -5.50 -5.63
CA VAL A 335 30.31 -5.77 -6.22
C VAL A 335 30.40 -7.25 -6.56
N ALA A 336 31.04 -7.61 -7.68
CA ALA A 336 31.48 -8.99 -7.87
C ALA A 336 32.45 -9.33 -6.73
N PRO A 337 32.40 -10.53 -6.12
CA PRO A 337 33.47 -10.91 -5.21
C PRO A 337 34.77 -10.72 -5.98
N GLY A 338 35.64 -9.84 -5.48
CA GLY A 338 36.95 -9.64 -6.08
C GLY A 338 37.65 -10.99 -6.20
N PRO A 339 38.57 -11.17 -7.15
CA PRO A 339 39.44 -12.35 -7.11
C PRO A 339 40.05 -12.37 -5.70
N GLN A 340 39.75 -13.41 -4.93
CA GLN A 340 40.36 -13.60 -3.61
C GLN A 340 41.85 -13.45 -3.82
N GLY A 341 42.44 -12.43 -3.18
CA GLY A 341 43.84 -12.08 -3.35
C GLY A 341 44.68 -13.33 -3.16
N GLY A 342 45.46 -13.68 -4.18
CA GLY A 342 46.50 -14.69 -4.06
C GLY A 342 47.54 -14.27 -3.03
N GLY A 343 47.93 -15.23 -2.19
CA GLY A 343 49.14 -15.19 -1.37
C GLY A 343 48.92 -14.79 0.10
N PRO A 344 49.55 -15.52 1.02
CA PRO A 344 50.95 -15.23 1.31
C PRO A 344 51.89 -16.26 0.68
N GLY A 345 53.02 -15.74 0.18
CA GLY A 345 53.99 -16.45 -0.62
C GLY A 345 54.55 -17.71 0.05
N ALA A 346 54.66 -18.76 -0.77
CA ALA A 346 55.58 -19.85 -0.51
C ALA A 346 57.01 -19.27 -0.57
N THR A 347 57.66 -19.24 0.58
CA THR A 347 59.09 -19.06 0.74
C THR A 347 59.82 -20.13 -0.09
N ALA A 348 60.46 -19.70 -1.18
CA ALA A 348 61.51 -20.48 -1.82
C ALA A 348 62.75 -20.43 -0.94
N SER A 349 62.95 -21.47 -0.13
CA SER A 349 64.17 -21.70 0.62
C SER A 349 65.25 -22.19 -0.34
N THR A 350 66.16 -21.29 -0.69
CA THR A 350 67.50 -21.63 -1.15
C THR A 350 68.28 -22.27 0.00
N THR A 351 68.66 -23.53 -0.13
CA THR A 351 69.81 -24.07 0.61
C THR A 351 70.57 -25.08 -0.25
N ARG A 352 71.83 -24.69 -0.51
CA ARG A 352 73.05 -25.45 -0.85
C ARG A 352 72.97 -26.94 -1.18
#